data_AF-A0A926J4F2-F1
#
_entry.id   AF-A0A926J4F2-F1
#
_cell.length_a   1.000
_cell.length_b   1.000
_cell.length_c   1.000
_cell.angle_alpha   90.00
_cell.angle_beta   90.00
_cell.angle_gamma   90.00
#
_symmetry.space_group_name_H-M   'P 1'
#
loop_
_entity.id
_entity.type
_entity.pdbx_description
1 polymer ?
#
loop_
_entity_poly.entity_id
_entity_poly.type
_entity_poly.pdbx_seq_one_letter_code
_entity_poly.pdbx_strand_id
1 'polypeptide(L)'
;MIRTGKPTILIAMGLMLGLAACEDSAANAKADAEAKANAAAAEKTAKTKERVAHNVGCLTALRWQKAALSTAGIGDLKIYDDYFHEKLDTALGSQMISEPPAPMLTRSTTQDYLDWAYPDLVKTKFTAGKDADGDGTVSSAERNGAGFNTVASCVLEVAEAGKGALAGSDKVARATKIEALRGQLKDKGV
;
A
#
# COMPACT_ATOMS: atom_id res chain seq x y z
N MET A 1 18.52 51.44 -23.61
CA MET A 1 17.06 51.61 -23.70
C MET A 1 16.41 50.53 -22.85
N ILE A 2 15.60 50.94 -21.87
CA ILE A 2 14.86 50.10 -20.92
C ILE A 2 13.40 50.02 -21.39
N ARG A 3 12.79 48.82 -21.34
CA ARG A 3 11.33 48.61 -21.19
C ARG A 3 11.10 47.19 -20.65
N THR A 4 10.80 47.04 -19.35
CA THR A 4 9.47 46.79 -18.73
C THR A 4 8.92 45.36 -18.99
N GLY A 5 8.54 44.56 -17.99
CA GLY A 5 8.35 44.90 -16.59
C GLY A 5 7.95 43.76 -15.64
N LYS A 6 8.02 44.17 -14.37
CA LYS A 6 7.35 43.75 -13.12
C LYS A 6 7.73 42.41 -12.44
N PRO A 7 8.23 42.48 -11.18
CA PRO A 7 8.33 41.38 -10.24
C PRO A 7 7.02 41.26 -9.41
N THR A 8 6.69 40.05 -8.94
CA THR A 8 5.64 39.80 -7.92
C THR A 8 6.27 38.85 -6.91
N ILE A 9 6.97 39.41 -5.92
CA ILE A 9 6.55 39.60 -4.52
C ILE A 9 6.47 38.27 -3.77
N LEU A 10 7.54 38.00 -3.02
CA LEU A 10 7.53 37.21 -1.78
C LEU A 10 6.44 37.74 -0.85
N ILE A 11 5.50 36.90 -0.44
CA ILE A 11 4.76 37.11 0.81
C ILE A 11 5.34 36.14 1.84
N ALA A 12 5.96 36.77 2.83
CA ALA A 12 6.66 36.18 3.94
C ALA A 12 5.76 35.34 4.84
N MET A 13 6.34 34.25 5.34
CA MET A 13 6.00 33.68 6.64
C MET A 13 6.03 34.79 7.71
N GLY A 14 4.98 34.86 8.52
CA GLY A 14 5.04 35.53 9.82
C GLY A 14 3.76 36.26 10.19
N LEU A 15 3.01 35.69 11.13
CA LEU A 15 2.52 36.43 12.30
C LEU A 15 1.94 35.45 13.32
N MET A 16 2.85 34.89 14.11
CA MET A 16 2.58 34.55 15.50
C MET A 16 2.87 35.80 16.35
N LEU A 17 2.02 35.97 17.36
CA LEU A 17 2.21 36.71 18.61
C LEU A 17 1.96 38.23 18.63
N GLY A 18 0.75 38.55 19.09
CA GLY A 18 0.59 39.36 20.29
C GLY A 18 0.06 40.76 20.05
N LEU A 19 -1.22 40.99 20.38
CA LEU A 19 -1.66 42.18 21.13
C LEU A 19 -3.07 41.93 21.69
N ALA A 20 -3.23 42.19 22.99
CA ALA A 20 -4.43 42.12 23.83
C ALA A 20 -4.93 40.72 24.24
N ALA A 21 -4.47 40.31 25.43
CA ALA A 21 -5.22 39.40 26.28
C ALA A 21 -6.59 40.04 26.62
N CYS A 22 -7.65 39.51 26.03
CA CYS A 22 -8.93 39.33 26.69
C CYS A 22 -9.30 37.87 26.43
N GLU A 23 -9.30 37.11 27.50
CA GLU A 23 -9.33 35.65 27.53
C GLU A 23 -10.66 35.13 27.00
N ASP A 24 -10.69 34.75 25.74
CA ASP A 24 -11.63 33.72 25.30
C ASP A 24 -10.89 32.38 25.27
N SER A 25 -10.47 31.94 26.48
CA SER A 25 -9.86 30.63 26.71
C SER A 25 -10.68 29.51 26.08
N ALA A 26 -12.02 29.69 26.02
CA ALA A 26 -12.93 28.80 25.35
C ALA A 26 -12.79 28.81 23.81
N ALA A 27 -12.57 29.97 23.18
CA ALA A 27 -12.37 30.05 21.73
C ALA A 27 -11.05 29.42 21.29
N ASN A 28 -9.96 29.65 22.03
CA ASN A 28 -8.68 28.99 21.76
C ASN A 28 -8.72 27.48 22.07
N ALA A 29 -9.37 27.07 23.17
CA ALA A 29 -9.56 25.65 23.47
C ALA A 29 -10.40 24.93 22.41
N LYS A 30 -11.41 25.62 21.84
CA LYS A 30 -12.23 25.09 20.74
C LYS A 30 -11.42 24.99 19.45
N ALA A 31 -10.64 26.01 19.09
CA ALA A 31 -9.78 25.97 17.90
C ALA A 31 -8.70 24.88 18.00
N ASP A 32 -8.08 24.71 19.18
CA ASP A 32 -7.10 23.64 19.43
C ASP A 32 -7.74 22.25 19.40
N ALA A 33 -8.96 22.11 19.93
CA ALA A 33 -9.72 20.86 19.88
C ALA A 33 -10.13 20.51 18.45
N GLU A 34 -10.60 21.49 17.66
CA GLU A 34 -10.92 21.33 16.25
C GLU A 34 -9.67 21.01 15.41
N ALA A 35 -8.53 21.66 15.68
CA ALA A 35 -7.26 21.35 15.01
C ALA A 35 -6.77 19.92 15.33
N LYS A 36 -6.85 19.49 16.59
CA LYS A 36 -6.53 18.10 17.00
C LYS A 36 -7.49 17.09 16.38
N ALA A 37 -8.79 17.39 16.31
CA ALA A 37 -9.78 16.53 15.67
C ALA A 37 -9.52 16.40 14.16
N ASN A 38 -9.20 17.51 13.50
CA ASN A 38 -8.85 17.53 12.07
C ASN A 38 -7.55 16.77 11.79
N ALA A 39 -6.53 16.93 12.64
CA ALA A 39 -5.27 16.18 12.51
C ALA A 39 -5.51 14.66 12.68
N ALA A 40 -6.29 14.26 13.69
CA ALA A 40 -6.65 12.85 13.90
C ALA A 40 -7.48 12.28 12.73
N ALA A 41 -8.39 13.08 12.15
CA ALA A 41 -9.16 12.69 10.98
C ALA A 41 -8.30 12.53 9.72
N ALA A 42 -7.34 13.43 9.51
CA ALA A 42 -6.37 13.34 8.42
C ALA A 42 -5.47 12.11 8.57
N GLU A 43 -4.95 11.85 9.77
CA GLU A 43 -4.13 10.66 10.06
C GLU A 43 -4.92 9.37 9.84
N LYS A 44 -6.18 9.30 10.29
CA LYS A 44 -7.06 8.15 10.06
C LYS A 44 -7.29 7.91 8.57
N THR A 45 -7.45 8.98 7.79
CA THR A 45 -7.65 8.90 6.34
C THR A 45 -6.38 8.40 5.65
N ALA A 46 -5.21 8.94 6.02
CA ALA A 46 -3.91 8.50 5.50
C ALA A 46 -3.68 7.01 5.77
N LYS A 47 -3.85 6.56 7.01
CA LYS A 47 -3.73 5.14 7.39
C LYS A 47 -4.70 4.24 6.62
N THR A 48 -5.88 4.75 6.28
CA THR A 48 -6.85 3.97 5.50
C THR A 48 -6.41 3.83 4.05
N LYS A 49 -5.95 4.92 3.43
CA LYS A 49 -5.37 4.87 2.07
C LYS A 49 -4.17 3.95 2.00
N GLU A 50 -3.27 4.01 2.99
CA GLU A 50 -2.09 3.13 3.07
C GLU A 50 -2.48 1.64 3.13
N ARG A 51 -3.42 1.28 4.01
CA ARG A 51 -3.91 -0.11 4.10
C ARG A 51 -4.57 -0.58 2.81
N VAL A 52 -5.39 0.26 2.19
CA VAL A 52 -6.03 -0.05 0.91
C VAL A 52 -4.98 -0.27 -0.17
N ALA A 53 -4.02 0.65 -0.30
CA ALA A 53 -2.94 0.57 -1.29
C ALA A 53 -2.08 -0.69 -1.09
N HIS A 54 -1.80 -1.06 0.16
CA HIS A 54 -1.09 -2.29 0.52
C HIS A 54 -1.85 -3.53 0.07
N ASN A 55 -3.14 -3.67 0.43
CA ASN A 55 -3.93 -4.85 0.08
C ASN A 55 -4.15 -4.98 -1.43
N VAL A 56 -4.43 -3.86 -2.13
CA VAL A 56 -4.50 -3.82 -3.60
C VAL A 56 -3.15 -4.25 -4.20
N GLY A 57 -2.04 -3.74 -3.65
CA GLY A 57 -0.69 -4.14 -4.03
C GLY A 57 -0.47 -5.64 -3.91
N CYS A 58 -0.84 -6.24 -2.77
CA CYS A 58 -0.70 -7.68 -2.55
C CYS A 58 -1.57 -8.53 -3.47
N LEU A 59 -2.85 -8.18 -3.66
CA LEU A 59 -3.73 -8.89 -4.62
C LEU A 59 -3.15 -8.85 -6.03
N THR A 60 -2.63 -7.69 -6.45
CA THR A 60 -2.01 -7.52 -7.77
C THR A 60 -0.69 -8.30 -7.88
N ALA A 61 0.15 -8.28 -6.84
CA ALA A 61 1.43 -8.98 -6.80
C ALA A 61 1.24 -10.50 -6.87
N LEU A 62 0.29 -11.04 -6.10
CA LEU A 62 -0.07 -12.46 -6.12
C LEU A 62 -0.64 -12.89 -7.48
N ARG A 63 -1.47 -12.04 -8.11
CA ARG A 63 -1.97 -12.28 -9.47
C ARG A 63 -0.83 -12.31 -10.49
N TRP A 64 0.11 -11.38 -10.39
CA TRP A 64 1.27 -11.28 -11.27
C TRP A 64 2.18 -12.53 -11.17
N GLN A 65 2.47 -13.02 -9.96
CA GLN A 65 3.30 -14.21 -9.73
C GLN A 65 2.52 -15.52 -9.56
N LYS A 66 1.26 -15.58 -9.99
CA LYS A 66 0.38 -16.75 -9.76
C LYS A 66 1.02 -18.07 -10.19
N ALA A 67 1.66 -18.11 -11.36
CA ALA A 67 2.30 -19.30 -11.88
C ALA A 67 3.49 -19.73 -11.01
N ALA A 68 4.41 -18.81 -10.69
CA ALA A 68 5.57 -19.10 -9.85
C ALA A 68 5.14 -19.58 -8.45
N LEU A 69 4.20 -18.88 -7.82
CA LEU A 69 3.66 -19.22 -6.51
C LEU A 69 2.99 -20.60 -6.47
N SER A 70 2.28 -20.99 -7.54
CA SER A 70 1.66 -22.33 -7.63
C SER A 70 2.68 -23.47 -7.60
N THR A 71 3.89 -23.23 -8.10
CA THR A 71 5.01 -24.19 -8.07
C THR A 71 5.91 -24.07 -6.84
N ALA A 72 5.71 -23.00 -6.06
CA ALA A 72 6.50 -22.70 -4.87
C ALA A 72 6.04 -23.49 -3.64
N GLY A 73 4.95 -24.27 -3.70
CA GLY A 73 4.54 -25.15 -2.60
C GLY A 73 3.99 -24.41 -1.38
N ILE A 74 3.44 -23.20 -1.59
CA ILE A 74 2.90 -22.36 -0.50
C ILE A 74 1.43 -22.70 -0.14
N GLY A 75 0.87 -23.72 -0.78
CA GLY A 75 -0.53 -24.12 -0.62
C GLY A 75 -1.45 -23.44 -1.63
N ASP A 76 -2.76 -23.47 -1.34
CA ASP A 76 -3.79 -22.92 -2.22
C ASP A 76 -3.72 -21.38 -2.26
N LEU A 77 -3.51 -20.82 -3.45
CA LEU A 77 -3.48 -19.37 -3.68
C LEU A 77 -4.77 -18.67 -3.31
N LYS A 78 -5.91 -19.39 -3.33
CA LYS A 78 -7.18 -18.83 -2.89
C LYS A 78 -7.14 -18.36 -1.44
N ILE A 79 -6.36 -19.00 -0.57
CA ILE A 79 -6.21 -18.58 0.84
C ILE A 79 -5.60 -17.19 0.94
N TYR A 80 -4.65 -16.86 0.05
CA TYR A 80 -3.97 -15.57 0.02
C TYR A 80 -4.89 -14.49 -0.57
N ASP A 81 -5.57 -14.83 -1.66
CA ASP A 81 -6.57 -13.97 -2.30
C ASP A 81 -7.69 -13.59 -1.32
N ASP A 82 -8.31 -14.58 -0.68
CA ASP A 82 -9.37 -14.38 0.31
C ASP A 82 -8.89 -13.53 1.51
N TYR A 83 -7.66 -13.75 1.99
CA TYR A 83 -7.09 -12.98 3.08
C TYR A 83 -6.96 -11.49 2.73
N PHE A 84 -6.41 -11.16 1.57
CA PHE A 84 -6.23 -9.76 1.18
C PHE A 84 -7.53 -9.09 0.76
N HIS A 85 -8.49 -9.83 0.21
CA HIS A 85 -9.85 -9.34 0.01
C HIS A 85 -10.53 -9.00 1.35
N GLU A 86 -10.45 -9.88 2.36
CA GLU A 86 -10.99 -9.63 3.71
C GLU A 86 -10.34 -8.38 4.35
N LYS A 87 -9.01 -8.24 4.22
CA LYS A 87 -8.28 -7.07 4.71
C LYS A 87 -8.66 -5.79 3.99
N LEU A 88 -8.87 -5.86 2.67
CA LEU A 88 -9.31 -4.72 1.87
C LEU A 88 -10.72 -4.29 2.26
N ASP A 89 -11.65 -5.23 2.40
CA ASP A 89 -13.03 -4.95 2.83
C ASP A 89 -13.09 -4.36 4.26
N THR A 90 -12.20 -4.82 5.13
CA THR A 90 -12.02 -4.28 6.48
C THR A 90 -11.44 -2.88 6.45
N ALA A 91 -10.44 -2.63 5.59
CA ALA A 91 -9.81 -1.32 5.45
C ALA A 91 -10.77 -0.29 4.87
N LEU A 92 -11.56 -0.67 3.85
CA LEU A 92 -12.59 0.18 3.25
C LEU A 92 -13.74 0.44 4.24
N GLY A 93 -14.18 -0.56 5.00
CA GLY A 93 -15.34 -0.40 5.88
C GLY A 93 -16.58 -0.01 5.08
N SER A 94 -17.22 1.11 5.44
CA SER A 94 -18.31 1.74 4.68
C SER A 94 -17.83 2.85 3.74
N GLN A 95 -16.52 3.08 3.64
CA GLN A 95 -15.95 4.15 2.83
C GLN A 95 -15.86 3.73 1.36
N MET A 96 -15.95 4.73 0.49
CA MET A 96 -15.68 4.61 -0.93
C MET A 96 -14.45 5.46 -1.26
N ILE A 97 -13.56 4.95 -2.09
CA ILE A 97 -12.42 5.70 -2.62
C ILE A 97 -12.70 5.97 -4.10
N SER A 98 -12.76 7.24 -4.47
CA SER A 98 -12.99 7.69 -5.83
C SER A 98 -11.92 8.70 -6.19
N GLU A 99 -10.93 8.27 -6.97
CA GLU A 99 -9.83 9.11 -7.44
C GLU A 99 -9.75 8.99 -8.98
N PRO A 100 -10.56 9.76 -9.74
CA PRO A 100 -10.56 9.70 -11.19
C PRO A 100 -9.14 9.91 -11.76
N PRO A 101 -8.71 9.12 -12.75
CA PRO A 101 -9.51 8.28 -13.64
C PRO A 101 -9.80 6.86 -13.11
N ALA A 102 -9.39 6.53 -11.87
CA ALA A 102 -9.67 5.21 -11.32
C ALA A 102 -11.19 4.96 -11.19
N PRO A 103 -11.67 3.72 -11.44
CA PRO A 103 -13.02 3.36 -11.08
C PRO A 103 -13.18 3.49 -9.56
N MET A 104 -14.43 3.63 -9.12
CA MET A 104 -14.73 3.71 -7.69
C MET A 104 -14.32 2.40 -7.00
N LEU A 105 -13.58 2.50 -5.90
CA LEU A 105 -13.25 1.37 -5.04
C LEU A 105 -14.21 1.30 -3.86
N THR A 106 -14.99 0.23 -3.84
CA THR A 106 -15.92 -0.19 -2.79
C THR A 106 -15.85 -1.72 -2.65
N ARG A 107 -16.46 -2.27 -1.61
CA ARG A 107 -16.54 -3.74 -1.43
C ARG A 107 -17.10 -4.48 -2.65
N SER A 108 -18.05 -3.89 -3.36
CA SER A 108 -18.69 -4.51 -4.54
C SER A 108 -17.97 -4.24 -5.86
N THR A 109 -17.00 -3.32 -5.89
CA THR A 109 -16.29 -2.91 -7.11
C THR A 109 -14.79 -3.20 -7.01
N THR A 110 -14.37 -3.97 -6.00
CA THR A 110 -12.97 -4.35 -5.78
C THR A 110 -12.35 -4.98 -7.02
N GLN A 111 -13.06 -5.91 -7.68
CA GLN A 111 -12.53 -6.60 -8.85
C GLN A 111 -12.28 -5.63 -10.02
N ASP A 112 -13.24 -4.77 -10.34
CA ASP A 112 -13.10 -3.76 -11.41
C ASP A 112 -11.92 -2.82 -11.13
N TYR A 113 -11.72 -2.43 -9.87
CA TYR A 113 -10.59 -1.62 -9.46
C TYR A 113 -9.25 -2.35 -9.61
N LEU A 114 -9.18 -3.62 -9.20
CA LEU A 114 -7.98 -4.44 -9.34
C LEU A 114 -7.62 -4.63 -10.82
N ASP A 115 -8.61 -4.89 -11.68
CA ASP A 115 -8.39 -5.03 -13.12
C ASP A 115 -7.90 -3.73 -13.77
N TRP A 116 -8.42 -2.58 -13.33
CA TRP A 116 -7.92 -1.27 -13.76
C TRP A 116 -6.50 -0.97 -13.26
N ALA A 117 -6.21 -1.25 -11.99
CA ALA A 117 -4.93 -0.94 -11.36
C ALA A 117 -3.80 -1.87 -11.82
N TYR A 118 -4.14 -3.12 -12.21
CA TYR A 118 -3.18 -4.16 -12.55
C TYR A 118 -2.09 -3.74 -13.56
N PRO A 119 -2.43 -3.24 -14.78
CA PRO A 119 -1.40 -2.90 -15.77
C PRO A 119 -0.43 -1.82 -15.28
N ASP A 120 -0.94 -0.81 -14.56
CA ASP A 120 -0.10 0.28 -14.04
C ASP A 120 0.80 -0.21 -12.91
N LEU A 121 0.27 -0.98 -11.96
CA LEU A 121 1.05 -1.52 -10.84
C LEU A 121 2.12 -2.50 -11.31
N VAL A 122 1.80 -3.38 -12.27
CA VAL A 122 2.80 -4.26 -12.89
C VAL A 122 3.93 -3.42 -13.48
N LYS A 123 3.59 -2.43 -14.31
CA LYS A 123 4.57 -1.59 -15.00
C LYS A 123 5.42 -0.74 -14.06
N THR A 124 4.81 -0.12 -13.06
CA THR A 124 5.42 0.94 -12.24
C THR A 124 5.95 0.46 -10.89
N LYS A 125 5.52 -0.71 -10.41
CA LYS A 125 6.00 -1.26 -9.13
C LYS A 125 6.71 -2.59 -9.28
N PHE A 126 6.24 -3.46 -10.17
CA PHE A 126 6.76 -4.83 -10.24
C PHE A 126 7.85 -5.03 -11.30
N THR A 127 7.74 -4.32 -12.43
CA THR A 127 8.72 -4.32 -13.52
C THR A 127 9.41 -2.95 -13.66
N ALA A 128 9.45 -2.16 -12.58
CA ALA A 128 10.10 -0.85 -12.57
C ALA A 128 11.62 -1.02 -12.50
N GLY A 129 12.21 -1.25 -13.67
CA GLY A 129 13.63 -1.48 -13.91
C GLY A 129 13.72 -2.08 -15.30
N LYS A 130 14.35 -1.39 -16.25
CA LYS A 130 14.52 -1.92 -17.60
C LYS A 130 15.50 -3.08 -17.52
N ASP A 131 15.06 -4.33 -17.39
CA ASP A 131 15.81 -5.54 -17.77
C ASP A 131 14.87 -6.77 -17.82
N ALA A 132 13.67 -6.57 -18.36
CA ALA A 132 12.93 -7.66 -18.96
C ALA A 132 13.63 -7.96 -20.28
N ASP A 133 14.44 -9.02 -20.31
CA ASP A 133 15.05 -9.49 -21.56
C ASP A 133 13.90 -9.69 -22.57
N GLY A 134 14.12 -9.26 -23.80
CA GLY A 134 13.10 -9.15 -24.85
C GLY A 134 12.41 -10.46 -25.27
N ASP A 135 12.61 -11.54 -24.53
CA ASP A 135 11.98 -12.86 -24.65
C ASP A 135 10.92 -13.14 -23.57
N GLY A 136 10.69 -12.21 -22.64
CA GLY A 136 9.73 -12.37 -21.54
C GLY A 136 10.27 -13.10 -20.31
N THR A 137 11.59 -13.32 -20.23
CA THR A 137 12.24 -13.82 -19.03
C THR A 137 12.71 -12.66 -18.13
N VAL A 138 12.34 -12.74 -16.85
CA VAL A 138 12.73 -11.76 -15.83
C VAL A 138 14.17 -12.03 -15.42
N SER A 139 15.05 -11.03 -15.60
CA SER A 139 16.47 -11.13 -15.26
C SER A 139 16.69 -11.37 -13.76
N SER A 140 17.83 -11.96 -13.39
CA SER A 140 18.18 -12.19 -11.97
C SER A 140 18.25 -10.88 -11.15
N ALA A 141 18.51 -9.73 -11.79
CA ALA A 141 18.50 -8.42 -11.15
C ALA A 141 17.05 -7.97 -10.86
N GLU A 142 16.14 -8.14 -11.82
CA GLU A 142 14.70 -7.89 -11.59
C GLU A 142 14.09 -8.84 -10.56
N ARG A 143 14.54 -10.11 -10.51
CA ARG A 143 14.13 -11.09 -9.47
C ARG A 143 14.47 -10.67 -8.04
N ASN A 144 15.46 -9.79 -7.86
CA ASN A 144 15.81 -9.18 -6.57
C ASN A 144 15.22 -7.77 -6.41
N GLY A 145 14.41 -7.32 -7.37
CA GLY A 145 13.79 -6.00 -7.41
C GLY A 145 12.59 -5.85 -6.48
N ALA A 146 12.03 -4.64 -6.44
CA ALA A 146 10.92 -4.28 -5.54
C ALA A 146 9.66 -5.13 -5.74
N GLY A 147 9.41 -5.63 -6.96
CA GLY A 147 8.27 -6.48 -7.28
C GLY A 147 8.26 -7.82 -6.55
N PHE A 148 9.36 -8.58 -6.63
CA PHE A 148 9.50 -9.89 -5.97
C PHE A 148 9.48 -9.75 -4.45
N ASN A 149 10.20 -8.75 -3.92
CA ASN A 149 10.13 -8.44 -2.49
C ASN A 149 8.71 -8.14 -2.00
N THR A 150 7.87 -7.53 -2.84
CA THR A 150 6.44 -7.32 -2.52
C THR A 150 5.71 -8.66 -2.45
N VAL A 151 5.88 -9.53 -3.45
CA VAL A 151 5.23 -10.85 -3.49
C VAL A 151 5.61 -11.68 -2.27
N ALA A 152 6.92 -11.78 -1.98
CA ALA A 152 7.43 -12.49 -0.82
C ALA A 152 6.85 -11.91 0.48
N SER A 153 6.82 -10.59 0.63
CA SER A 153 6.25 -9.93 1.81
C SER A 153 4.76 -10.25 2.00
N CYS A 154 3.98 -10.24 0.92
CA CYS A 154 2.55 -10.59 0.97
C CYS A 154 2.33 -12.05 1.36
N VAL A 155 3.16 -12.98 0.85
CA VAL A 155 3.09 -14.41 1.25
C VAL A 155 3.45 -14.59 2.72
N LEU A 156 4.50 -13.90 3.19
CA LEU A 156 4.95 -13.96 4.57
C LEU A 156 3.92 -13.37 5.53
N GLU A 157 3.22 -12.29 5.17
CA GLU A 157 2.16 -11.72 6.00
C GLU A 157 1.02 -12.73 6.26
N VAL A 158 0.58 -13.42 5.20
CA VAL A 158 -0.45 -14.48 5.34
C VAL A 158 0.05 -15.63 6.21
N ALA A 159 1.33 -16.00 6.05
CA ALA A 159 1.97 -17.03 6.85
C ALA A 159 2.08 -16.63 8.34
N GLU A 160 2.42 -15.38 8.65
CA GLU A 160 2.48 -14.81 10.01
C GLU A 160 1.12 -14.84 10.71
N ALA A 161 0.05 -14.58 9.95
CA ALA A 161 -1.33 -14.71 10.39
C ALA A 161 -1.76 -16.17 10.66
N GLY A 162 -0.89 -17.14 10.40
CA GLY A 162 -1.17 -18.57 10.59
C GLY A 162 -2.09 -19.14 9.53
N LYS A 163 -2.04 -18.58 8.31
CA LYS A 163 -2.74 -19.07 7.12
C LYS A 163 -1.73 -19.55 6.07
N GLY A 164 -2.22 -20.11 4.98
CA GLY A 164 -1.39 -20.56 3.85
C GLY A 164 -0.32 -21.59 4.27
N ALA A 165 0.91 -21.39 3.81
CA ALA A 165 2.05 -22.27 4.04
C ALA A 165 2.32 -22.65 5.52
N LEU A 166 1.91 -21.81 6.48
CA LEU A 166 2.13 -22.04 7.92
C LEU A 166 0.84 -22.28 8.72
N ALA A 167 -0.25 -22.64 8.04
CA ALA A 167 -1.51 -23.00 8.70
C ALA A 167 -1.30 -24.10 9.76
N GLY A 168 -1.95 -23.93 10.92
CA GLY A 168 -1.87 -24.87 12.04
C GLY A 168 -0.58 -24.82 12.87
N SER A 169 0.44 -24.04 12.48
CA SER A 169 1.61 -23.81 13.33
C SER A 169 1.30 -22.78 14.43
N ASP A 170 1.78 -23.01 15.65
CA ASP A 170 1.68 -22.03 16.74
C ASP A 170 2.55 -20.79 16.49
N LYS A 171 2.37 -19.73 17.29
CA LYS A 171 3.06 -18.44 17.09
C LYS A 171 4.59 -18.55 17.10
N VAL A 172 5.15 -19.39 17.97
CA VAL A 172 6.60 -19.58 18.09
C VAL A 172 7.12 -20.38 16.89
N ALA A 173 6.44 -21.47 16.55
CA ALA A 173 6.77 -22.27 15.38
C ALA A 173 6.69 -21.46 14.07
N ARG A 174 5.73 -20.53 13.95
CA ARG A 174 5.64 -19.63 12.78
C ARG A 174 6.84 -18.71 12.67
N ALA A 175 7.25 -18.07 13.78
CA ALA A 175 8.41 -17.20 13.79
C ALA A 175 9.69 -17.93 13.32
N THR A 176 9.86 -19.20 13.69
CA THR A 176 11.00 -20.00 13.25
C THR A 176 10.91 -20.46 11.79
N LYS A 177 9.70 -20.76 11.29
CA LYS A 177 9.49 -21.26 9.92
C LYS A 177 9.44 -20.17 8.85
N ILE A 178 9.25 -18.91 9.23
CA ILE A 178 9.23 -17.76 8.31
C ILE A 178 10.54 -17.60 7.54
N GLU A 179 11.69 -17.80 8.19
CA GLU A 179 12.99 -17.70 7.51
C GLU A 179 13.17 -18.81 6.46
N ALA A 180 12.71 -20.02 6.75
CA ALA A 180 12.73 -21.13 5.79
C ALA A 180 11.80 -20.84 4.60
N LEU A 181 10.61 -20.31 4.85
CA LEU A 181 9.67 -19.91 3.79
C LEU A 181 10.24 -18.78 2.92
N ARG A 182 10.93 -17.80 3.53
CA ARG A 182 11.61 -16.73 2.79
C ARG A 182 12.69 -17.29 1.86
N GLY A 183 13.50 -18.25 2.34
CA GLY A 183 14.49 -18.93 1.50
C GLY A 183 13.85 -19.68 0.33
N GLN A 184 12.77 -20.43 0.60
CA GLN A 184 12.02 -21.17 -0.41
C GLN A 184 11.44 -20.27 -1.51
N LEU A 185 10.90 -19.10 -1.15
CA LEU A 185 10.38 -18.12 -2.11
C LEU A 185 11.52 -17.59 -3.00
N LYS A 186 12.65 -17.21 -2.39
CA LYS A 186 13.83 -16.75 -3.12
C LYS A 186 14.36 -17.79 -4.11
N ASP A 187 14.44 -19.06 -3.71
CA ASP A 187 14.90 -20.17 -4.58
C ASP A 187 13.95 -20.40 -5.77
N LYS A 188 12.67 -20.07 -5.60
CA LYS A 188 11.65 -20.17 -6.66
C LYS A 188 11.57 -18.92 -7.52
N GLY A 189 12.39 -17.90 -7.24
CA GLY A 189 12.34 -16.61 -7.91
C GLY A 189 11.01 -15.91 -7.61
N VAL A 190 10.59 -15.92 -6.35
CA VAL A 190 9.41 -15.23 -5.82
C VAL A 190 9.83 -14.24 -4.75
#